data_AF-A0A359HHW7-F1
#
_entry.id   AF-A0A359HHW7-F1
#
_cell.length_a   1.000
_cell.length_b   1.000
_cell.length_c   1.000
_cell.angle_alpha   90.00
_cell.angle_beta   90.00
_cell.angle_gamma   90.00
#
_symmetry.space_group_name_H-M   'P 1'
#
loop_
_entity.id
_entity.type
_entity.pdbx_description
1 polymer ?
#
loop_
_entity_poly.entity_id
_entity_poly.type
_entity_poly.pdbx_seq_one_letter_code
_entity_poly.pdbx_strand_id
1 'polypeptide(L)'
;MSLRYEDLLAHPWEQMSRLWAFLGVDTNLPDLPEILNAELTSNPDRDWQKQKAGDLVSPLEKGKSGSWRELFTERDKAVFQHVAGEVMAHWGYGWK
;
A
#
# COMPACT_ATOMS: atom_id res chain seq x y z
N MET A 1 -8.73 -12.29 8.70
CA MET A 1 -7.48 -11.50 8.80
C MET A 1 -7.61 -10.33 7.84
N SER A 2 -7.31 -9.10 8.25
CA SER A 2 -7.31 -7.93 7.37
C SER A 2 -5.87 -7.41 7.24
N LEU A 3 -5.42 -7.19 6.01
CA LEU A 3 -4.11 -6.59 5.70
C LEU A 3 -4.35 -5.19 5.16
N ARG A 4 -3.67 -4.18 5.73
CA ARG A 4 -3.70 -2.80 5.25
C ARG A 4 -2.37 -2.50 4.56
N TYR A 5 -2.42 -1.80 3.43
CA TYR A 5 -1.22 -1.46 2.69
C TYR A 5 -0.32 -0.52 3.50
N GLU A 6 -0.91 0.38 4.28
CA GLU A 6 -0.17 1.28 5.18
C GLU A 6 0.59 0.52 6.27
N ASP A 7 -0.06 -0.49 6.88
CA ASP A 7 0.57 -1.34 7.89
C ASP A 7 1.68 -2.20 7.28
N LEU A 8 1.53 -2.64 6.02
CA LEU A 8 2.56 -3.36 5.28
C LEU A 8 3.78 -2.47 5.00
N LEU A 9 3.58 -1.19 4.71
CA LEU A 9 4.69 -0.25 4.55
C LEU A 9 5.37 0.11 5.88
N ALA A 10 4.59 0.26 6.96
CA ALA A 10 5.12 0.65 8.27
C ALA A 10 5.81 -0.51 9.00
N HIS A 11 5.24 -1.72 8.92
CA HIS A 11 5.68 -2.91 9.65
C HIS A 11 5.73 -4.15 8.74
N PRO A 12 6.55 -4.13 7.68
CA PRO A 12 6.52 -5.15 6.63
C PRO A 12 6.75 -6.57 7.13
N TRP A 13 7.77 -6.76 7.97
CA TRP A 13 8.08 -8.08 8.54
C TRP A 13 6.93 -8.63 9.37
N GLU A 14 6.33 -7.80 10.23
CA GLU A 14 5.22 -8.21 11.10
C GLU A 14 3.99 -8.60 10.28
N GLN A 15 3.61 -7.77 9.30
CA GLN A 15 2.44 -8.05 8.46
C GLN A 15 2.63 -9.29 7.59
N MET A 16 3.82 -9.47 6.99
CA MET A 16 4.11 -10.64 6.16
C MET A 16 4.25 -11.91 6.99
N SER A 17 4.87 -11.85 8.17
CA SER A 17 4.94 -12.99 9.10
C SER A 17 3.55 -13.45 9.53
N ARG A 18 2.65 -12.51 9.84
CA ARG A 18 1.25 -12.83 10.16
C ARG A 18 0.53 -13.46 8.97
N LEU A 19 0.81 -13.00 7.74
CA LEU A 19 0.22 -13.55 6.52
C LEU A 19 0.72 -14.96 6.24
N TRP A 20 2.02 -15.20 6.35
CA TRP A 20 2.62 -16.52 6.19
C TRP A 20 2.14 -17.50 7.25
N ALA A 21 2.03 -17.07 8.51
CA ALA A 21 1.43 -17.87 9.57
C ALA A 21 -0.04 -18.22 9.30
N PHE A 22 -0.83 -17.27 8.77
CA PHE A 22 -2.21 -17.53 8.36
C PHE A 22 -2.29 -18.56 7.20
N LEU A 23 -1.34 -18.51 6.27
CA LEU A 23 -1.23 -19.45 5.14
C LEU A 23 -0.57 -20.78 5.51
N GLY A 24 -0.06 -20.94 6.73
CA GLY A 24 0.65 -22.14 7.19
C GLY A 24 2.04 -22.33 6.57
N VAL A 25 2.69 -21.24 6.13
CA VAL A 25 4.04 -21.26 5.54
C VAL A 25 5.09 -21.15 6.65
N ASP A 26 6.16 -21.94 6.56
CA ASP A 26 7.29 -21.85 7.50
C ASP A 26 8.10 -20.57 7.24
N THR A 27 8.30 -19.78 8.28
CA THR A 27 9.03 -18.50 8.26
C THR A 27 10.46 -18.63 8.77
N ASN A 28 10.93 -19.83 9.14
CA ASN A 28 12.29 -20.08 9.65
C ASN A 28 13.36 -20.15 8.55
N LEU A 29 13.20 -19.39 7.48
CA LEU A 29 14.24 -19.27 6.46
C LEU A 29 15.25 -18.21 6.91
N PRO A 30 16.56 -18.52 6.98
CA PRO A 30 17.57 -17.49 7.13
C PRO A 30 17.45 -16.52 5.96
N ASP A 31 17.69 -15.24 6.22
CA ASP A 31 17.65 -14.13 5.23
C ASP A 31 16.25 -13.73 4.72
N LEU A 32 15.16 -14.31 5.24
CA LEU A 32 13.80 -13.95 4.84
C LEU A 32 13.45 -12.47 5.09
N PRO A 33 13.86 -11.84 6.21
CA PRO A 33 13.66 -10.39 6.42
C PRO A 33 14.37 -9.53 5.37
N GLU A 34 15.58 -9.90 4.97
CA GLU A 34 16.41 -9.19 4.00
C GLU A 34 15.82 -9.30 2.60
N ILE A 35 15.39 -10.51 2.19
CA ILE A 35 14.69 -10.75 0.92
C ILE A 35 13.39 -9.93 0.87
N LEU A 36 12.62 -9.93 1.96
CA LEU A 36 11.37 -9.17 2.02
C LEU A 36 11.62 -7.66 1.82
N ASN A 37 12.63 -7.10 2.47
CA ASN A 37 12.98 -5.69 2.30
C ASN A 37 13.43 -5.36 0.88
N ALA A 38 14.16 -6.26 0.21
CA ALA A 38 14.54 -6.12 -1.19
C ALA A 38 13.31 -6.12 -2.13
N GLU A 39 12.34 -7.01 -1.90
CA GLU A 39 11.10 -7.08 -2.70
C GLU A 39 10.16 -5.89 -2.50
N LEU A 40 10.13 -5.32 -1.30
CA LEU A 40 9.32 -4.12 -1.02
C LEU A 40 9.90 -2.86 -1.66
N THR A 41 11.23 -2.77 -1.75
CA THR A 41 11.95 -1.67 -2.38
C THR A 41 12.09 -1.84 -3.90
N SER A 42 12.00 -3.07 -4.40
CA SER A 42 11.94 -3.38 -5.83
C SER A 42 10.53 -3.18 -6.38
N ASN A 43 10.41 -2.41 -7.46
CA ASN A 43 9.15 -2.20 -8.19
C ASN A 43 9.30 -2.62 -9.65
N PRO A 44 9.37 -3.93 -9.95
CA PRO A 44 9.49 -4.44 -11.32
C PRO A 44 8.27 -4.07 -12.18
N ASP A 45 7.10 -3.86 -11.56
CA ASP A 45 5.89 -3.37 -12.23
C ASP A 45 6.05 -1.94 -12.78
N ARG A 46 6.88 -1.08 -12.17
CA ARG A 46 7.20 0.24 -12.74
C ARG A 46 7.84 0.12 -14.12
N ASP A 47 8.73 -0.85 -14.27
CA ASP A 47 9.50 -1.03 -15.50
C ASP A 47 8.66 -1.71 -16.59
N TRP A 48 7.67 -2.53 -16.20
CA TRP A 48 6.64 -3.05 -17.11
C TRP A 48 5.59 -1.99 -17.49
N GLN A 49 5.14 -1.17 -16.54
CA GLN A 49 4.17 -0.08 -16.79
C GLN A 49 4.75 1.01 -17.68
N LYS A 50 6.04 1.36 -17.54
CA LYS A 50 6.74 2.27 -18.47
C LYS A 50 6.73 1.79 -19.92
N GLN A 51 6.70 0.48 -20.17
CA GLN A 51 6.69 -0.09 -21.52
C GLN A 51 5.28 -0.18 -22.12
N LYS A 52 4.22 -0.17 -21.31
CA LYS A 52 2.83 -0.44 -21.74
C LYS A 52 1.88 0.75 -21.60
N ALA A 53 2.10 1.64 -20.65
CA ALA A 53 1.29 2.83 -20.44
C ALA A 53 1.94 4.02 -21.17
N GLY A 54 1.65 4.16 -22.47
CA GLY A 54 2.02 5.38 -23.19
C GLY A 54 1.41 6.62 -22.52
N ASP A 55 2.17 7.73 -22.47
CA ASP A 55 1.89 9.16 -22.16
C ASP A 55 0.74 9.61 -21.22
N LEU A 56 -0.07 8.70 -20.68
CA LEU A 56 -1.36 9.00 -20.04
C LEU A 56 -1.43 8.59 -18.57
N VAL A 57 -0.44 7.85 -18.06
CA VAL A 57 -0.45 7.39 -16.66
C VAL A 57 0.92 7.62 -16.04
N SER A 58 1.01 8.57 -15.10
CA SER A 58 2.16 8.65 -14.20
C SER A 58 2.22 7.35 -13.39
N PRO A 59 3.31 6.57 -13.48
CA PRO A 59 3.48 5.38 -12.67
C PRO A 59 3.38 5.78 -11.20
N LEU A 60 2.43 5.21 -10.45
CA LEU A 60 2.33 5.45 -9.02
C LEU A 60 3.61 4.90 -8.35
N GLU A 61 4.32 5.75 -7.61
CA GLU A 61 5.52 5.34 -6.89
C GLU A 61 5.14 4.39 -5.75
N LYS A 62 5.50 3.10 -5.89
CA LYS A 62 5.41 2.11 -4.81
C LYS A 62 6.23 2.60 -3.61
N GLY A 63 5.71 2.40 -2.39
CA GLY A 63 6.36 2.85 -1.15
C GLY A 63 5.94 4.24 -0.65
N LYS A 64 5.10 5.00 -1.37
CA LYS A 64 4.51 6.24 -0.86
C LYS A 64 3.03 6.04 -0.52
N SER A 65 2.68 6.34 0.72
CA SER A 65 1.29 6.49 1.19
C SER A 65 0.96 7.96 1.36
N GLY A 66 -0.26 8.38 1.00
CA GLY A 66 -0.73 9.75 1.24
C GLY A 66 -0.58 10.74 0.08
N SER A 67 -0.17 10.30 -1.11
CA SER A 67 -0.09 11.16 -2.32
C SER A 67 -1.41 11.84 -2.69
N TRP A 68 -2.55 11.30 -2.26
CA TRP A 68 -3.86 11.96 -2.42
C TRP A 68 -3.90 13.35 -1.77
N ARG A 69 -3.13 13.59 -0.70
CA ARG A 69 -3.07 14.90 -0.02
C ARG A 69 -2.49 15.99 -0.92
N GLU A 70 -1.59 15.62 -1.81
CA GLU A 70 -0.93 16.51 -2.77
C GLU A 70 -1.73 16.65 -4.08
N LEU A 71 -2.57 15.66 -4.39
CA LEU A 71 -3.37 15.62 -5.62
C LEU A 71 -4.76 16.24 -5.48
N PHE A 72 -5.34 16.22 -4.29
CA PHE A 72 -6.73 16.64 -4.09
C PHE A 72 -6.81 18.12 -3.74
N THR A 73 -7.67 18.85 -4.45
CA THR A 73 -8.05 20.20 -4.05
C THR A 73 -8.96 20.17 -2.81
N GLU A 74 -9.13 21.31 -2.13
CA GLU A 74 -10.06 21.39 -0.99
C GLU A 74 -11.50 20.99 -1.36
N ARG A 75 -11.91 21.25 -2.61
CA ARG A 75 -13.21 20.80 -3.13
C ARG A 75 -13.28 19.28 -3.25
N ASP A 76 -12.21 18.65 -3.73
CA ASP A 76 -12.16 17.19 -3.89
C ASP A 76 -12.18 16.49 -2.53
N LYS A 77 -11.49 17.06 -1.53
CA LYS A 77 -11.53 16.58 -0.14
C LYS A 77 -12.95 16.65 0.44
N ALA A 78 -13.67 17.75 0.21
CA ALA A 78 -15.04 17.92 0.69
C ALA A 78 -16.03 16.93 0.04
N VAL A 79 -15.92 16.72 -1.28
CA VAL A 79 -16.73 15.72 -2.00
C VAL A 79 -16.41 14.31 -1.51
N PHE A 80 -15.13 13.99 -1.36
CA PHE A 80 -14.71 12.67 -0.89
C PHE A 80 -15.19 12.40 0.53
N GLN A 81 -15.12 13.39 1.44
CA GLN A 81 -15.69 13.26 2.79
C GLN A 81 -17.19 13.04 2.76
N HIS A 82 -17.93 13.77 1.92
CA HIS A 82 -19.38 13.64 1.81
C HIS A 82 -19.79 12.26 1.29
N VAL A 83 -19.05 11.69 0.35
CA VAL A 83 -19.40 10.42 -0.31
C VAL A 83 -18.86 9.20 0.44
N ALA A 84 -17.61 9.25 0.89
CA ALA A 84 -16.90 8.11 1.44
C ALA A 84 -16.66 8.19 2.96
N GLY A 85 -16.96 9.34 3.60
CA GLY A 85 -16.67 9.55 5.02
C GLY A 85 -17.32 8.54 5.95
N GLU A 86 -18.60 8.21 5.72
CA GLU A 86 -19.31 7.20 6.52
C GLU A 86 -18.72 5.80 6.33
N VAL A 87 -18.36 5.44 5.10
CA VAL A 87 -17.73 4.15 4.77
C VAL A 87 -16.33 4.04 5.37
N MET A 88 -15.55 5.11 5.32
CA MET A 88 -14.22 5.16 5.92
C MET A 88 -14.27 5.05 7.44
N ALA A 89 -15.22 5.73 8.08
CA ALA A 89 -15.45 5.60 9.52
C ALA A 89 -15.84 4.16 9.89
N HIS A 90 -16.70 3.52 9.11
CA HIS A 90 -17.06 2.11 9.28
C HIS A 90 -15.86 1.16 9.16
N TRP A 91 -14.91 1.47 8.27
CA TRP A 91 -13.67 0.69 8.09
C TRP A 91 -12.53 1.07 9.05
N GLY A 92 -12.79 1.99 9.99
CA GLY A 92 -11.82 2.42 11.00
C GLY A 92 -10.69 3.31 10.45
N TYR A 93 -10.89 3.91 9.29
CA TYR A 93 -10.01 4.93 8.72
C TYR A 93 -10.56 6.31 9.10
N GLY A 94 -10.21 6.80 10.30
CA GLY A 94 -10.59 8.14 10.74
C GLY A 94 -9.83 9.22 9.98
N TRP A 95 -10.52 10.30 9.58
CA TRP A 95 -9.87 11.55 9.21
C TRP A 95 -9.28 12.18 10.49
N LYS A 96 -7.96 12.34 10.54
CA LYS A 96 -7.27 13.25 11.46
C LYS A 96 -6.65 14.38 10.66
#